data_AF-A0AAV0VSC5-F1
#
_entry.id   AF-A0AAV0VSC5-F1
#
_cell.length_a   1.000
_cell.length_b   1.000
_cell.length_c   1.000
_cell.angle_alpha   90.00
_cell.angle_beta   90.00
_cell.angle_gamma   90.00
#
_symmetry.space_group_name_H-M   'P 1'
#
loop_
_entity.id
_entity.type
_entity.pdbx_description
1 polymer ?
#
loop_
_entity_poly.entity_id
_entity_poly.type
_entity_poly.pdbx_seq_one_letter_code
_entity_poly.pdbx_strand_id
1 'polypeptide(L)'
;MGVHPLFLYCHCNKQIHIYRNYCGNVSYPKLIIDATGSVVKPFTKFGREKTKHVFLYEALAYDDDKKYGFTVSIMLSERHNSTSIFFWLSEWLNCNVQPPKDTVSDTSLALLSTTTRCFTQYSSLRTYYIQICVGIVIKE
;
A
#
# COMPACT_ATOMS: atom_id res chain seq x y z
N MET A 1 1.21 9.24 14.72
CA MET A 1 -0.17 9.40 14.19
C MET A 1 -0.49 10.89 14.17
N GLY A 2 -0.94 11.41 13.02
CA GLY A 2 -1.37 12.80 12.87
C GLY A 2 -2.89 12.93 12.96
N VAL A 3 -3.37 13.99 13.60
CA VAL A 3 -4.81 14.22 13.83
C VAL A 3 -5.42 15.15 12.76
N HIS A 4 -4.59 16.00 12.14
CA HIS A 4 -4.97 16.89 11.05
C HIS A 4 -3.92 16.87 9.95
N PRO A 5 -4.18 16.20 8.80
CA PRO A 5 -5.31 15.31 8.49
C PRO A 5 -5.32 14.03 9.33
N LEU A 6 -6.46 13.33 9.35
CA LEU A 6 -6.57 12.02 9.99
C LEU A 6 -5.77 10.99 9.20
N PHE A 7 -4.79 10.37 9.86
CA PHE A 7 -4.08 9.19 9.38
C PHE A 7 -4.02 8.15 10.49
N LEU A 8 -4.58 6.97 10.22
CA LEU A 8 -4.56 5.86 11.14
C LEU A 8 -4.01 4.63 10.42
N TYR A 9 -2.87 4.15 10.90
CA TYR A 9 -2.20 2.96 10.38
C TYR A 9 -2.53 1.79 11.29
N CYS A 10 -3.15 0.76 10.71
CA CYS A 10 -3.53 -0.47 11.39
C CYS A 10 -2.68 -1.60 10.84
N HIS A 11 -1.78 -2.12 11.67
CA HIS A 11 -1.14 -3.41 11.46
C HIS A 11 -0.85 -4.05 12.82
N CYS A 12 -0.98 -5.37 12.88
CA CYS A 12 -0.70 -6.17 14.07
C CYS A 12 0.61 -6.95 13.90
N ASN A 13 1.35 -7.13 15.01
CA ASN A 13 2.56 -7.96 15.03
C ASN A 13 2.32 -9.39 14.50
N LYS A 14 1.11 -9.94 14.70
CA LYS A 14 0.72 -11.24 14.12
C LYS A 14 0.66 -11.19 12.60
N GLN A 15 0.08 -10.13 12.01
CA GLN A 15 0.02 -9.96 10.55
C GLN A 15 1.42 -9.82 9.95
N ILE A 16 2.29 -9.04 10.61
CA ILE A 16 3.70 -8.90 10.22
C ILE A 16 4.41 -10.26 10.24
N HIS A 17 4.21 -11.04 11.30
CA HIS A 17 4.82 -12.37 11.42
C HIS A 17 4.33 -13.34 10.33
N ILE A 18 3.03 -13.36 10.06
CA ILE A 18 2.43 -14.17 8.99
C ILE A 18 3.01 -13.77 7.64
N TYR A 19 3.14 -12.47 7.36
CA TYR A 19 3.72 -11.99 6.11
C TYR A 19 5.19 -12.39 5.94
N ARG A 20 6.00 -12.27 7.00
CA ARG A 20 7.41 -12.74 6.95
C ARG A 20 7.51 -14.23 6.65
N ASN A 21 6.67 -15.04 7.28
CA ASN A 21 6.63 -16.48 7.02
C ASN A 21 6.18 -16.75 5.57
N TYR A 22 5.21 -16.00 5.05
CA TYR A 22 4.80 -16.09 3.65
C TYR A 22 5.96 -15.77 2.68
N CYS A 23 6.68 -14.67 2.88
CA CYS A 23 7.83 -14.31 2.06
C CYS A 23 8.98 -15.34 2.12
N GLY A 24 9.15 -16.04 3.24
CA GLY A 24 10.15 -17.10 3.37
C GLY A 24 9.78 -18.41 2.65
N ASN A 25 8.49 -18.66 2.42
CA ASN A 25 8.00 -19.90 1.80
C ASN A 25 7.71 -19.74 0.30
N VAL A 26 7.55 -18.52 -0.20
CA VAL A 26 7.14 -18.24 -1.58
C VAL A 26 8.23 -17.51 -2.33
N SER A 27 8.54 -17.98 -3.55
CA SER A 27 9.59 -17.38 -4.38
C SER A 27 9.24 -15.97 -4.86
N TYR A 28 7.96 -15.71 -5.17
CA TYR A 28 7.46 -14.42 -5.65
C TYR A 28 6.31 -13.90 -4.78
N PRO A 29 6.61 -13.25 -3.62
CA PRO A 29 5.58 -12.70 -2.76
C PRO A 29 4.81 -11.57 -3.47
N LYS A 30 3.49 -11.70 -3.51
CA LYS A 30 2.56 -10.78 -4.15
C LYS A 30 1.82 -9.94 -3.12
N LEU A 31 1.72 -8.63 -3.37
CA LEU A 31 0.97 -7.69 -2.55
C LEU A 31 -0.13 -7.02 -3.39
N ILE A 32 -1.36 -7.06 -2.92
CA ILE A 32 -2.51 -6.43 -3.55
C ILE A 32 -2.87 -5.20 -2.72
N ILE A 33 -2.98 -4.03 -3.34
CA ILE A 33 -3.33 -2.79 -2.66
C ILE A 33 -4.59 -2.20 -3.28
N ASP A 34 -5.62 -2.06 -2.45
CA ASP A 34 -6.92 -1.51 -2.84
C ASP A 34 -7.26 -0.26 -2.00
N ALA A 35 -8.11 0.61 -2.56
CA ALA A 35 -8.58 1.81 -1.89
C ALA A 35 -10.08 2.05 -2.14
N THR A 36 -10.86 2.18 -1.05
CA THR A 36 -12.30 2.47 -1.11
C THR A 36 -12.68 3.70 -0.27
N GLY A 37 -13.50 4.58 -0.84
CA GLY A 37 -13.90 5.85 -0.22
C GLY A 37 -15.26 5.83 0.49
N SER A 38 -15.99 4.72 0.41
CA SER A 38 -17.41 4.67 0.78
C SER A 38 -17.69 3.98 2.13
N VAL A 39 -16.65 3.49 2.80
CA VAL A 39 -16.79 2.65 4.01
C VAL A 39 -16.98 3.49 5.27
N VAL A 40 -16.35 4.67 5.35
CA VAL A 40 -16.34 5.49 6.56
C VAL A 40 -17.20 6.73 6.37
N LYS A 41 -18.24 6.87 7.21
CA LYS A 41 -19.06 8.08 7.25
C LYS A 41 -18.24 9.26 7.79
N PRO A 42 -18.31 10.45 7.17
CA PRO A 42 -17.68 11.63 7.71
C PRO A 42 -18.21 11.94 9.13
N PHE A 43 -17.32 12.27 10.05
CA PHE A 43 -17.64 12.57 11.45
C PHE A 43 -17.07 13.93 11.86
N THR A 44 -17.48 14.45 13.01
CA THR A 44 -16.99 15.74 13.51
C THR A 44 -15.80 15.53 14.45
N LYS A 45 -14.62 16.00 14.06
CA LYS A 45 -13.45 16.07 14.92
C LYS A 45 -13.63 17.13 16.00
N PHE A 46 -13.39 16.75 17.25
CA PHE A 46 -13.40 17.63 18.42
C PHE A 46 -14.65 18.53 18.53
N GLY A 47 -15.78 18.10 17.97
CA GLY A 47 -17.03 18.86 17.97
C GLY A 47 -17.01 20.16 17.14
N ARG A 48 -15.98 20.43 16.33
CA ARG A 48 -15.85 21.70 15.59
C ARG A 48 -15.61 21.52 14.09
N GLU A 49 -14.85 20.51 13.67
CA GLU A 49 -14.47 20.34 12.26
C GLU A 49 -15.02 19.04 11.67
N LYS A 50 -15.77 19.11 10.57
CA LYS A 50 -16.23 17.91 9.86
C LYS A 50 -15.08 17.31 9.05
N THR A 51 -14.87 16.00 9.16
CA THR A 51 -13.90 15.28 8.34
C THR A 51 -14.26 15.39 6.87
N LYS A 52 -13.26 15.35 5.99
CA LYS A 52 -13.50 15.11 4.55
C LYS A 52 -13.89 13.64 4.34
N HIS A 53 -14.07 13.23 3.08
CA HIS A 53 -14.17 11.82 2.75
C HIS A 53 -12.96 11.06 3.31
N VAL A 54 -13.22 9.97 4.03
CA VAL A 54 -12.20 9.11 4.61
C VAL A 54 -12.08 7.88 3.72
N PHE A 55 -10.89 7.68 3.16
CA PHE A 55 -10.54 6.54 2.36
C PHE A 55 -9.99 5.43 3.26
N LEU A 56 -10.42 4.21 2.99
CA LEU A 56 -9.85 2.98 3.51
C LEU A 56 -8.92 2.40 2.45
N TYR A 57 -7.66 2.25 2.80
CA TYR A 57 -6.66 1.53 2.02
C TYR A 57 -6.40 0.20 2.70
N GLU A 58 -6.36 -0.86 1.92
CA GLU A 58 -6.05 -2.19 2.38
C GLU A 58 -4.91 -2.76 1.54
N ALA A 59 -3.90 -3.31 2.22
CA ALA A 59 -2.85 -4.11 1.62
C ALA A 59 -3.06 -5.56 2.02
N LEU A 60 -3.22 -6.44 1.03
CA LEU A 60 -3.50 -7.86 1.19
C LEU A 60 -2.41 -8.68 0.51
N ALA A 61 -2.02 -9.80 1.11
CA ALA A 61 -1.18 -10.80 0.47
C ALA A 61 -2.04 -12.03 0.16
N TYR A 62 -1.79 -12.63 -1.00
CA TYR A 62 -2.46 -13.86 -1.42
C TYR A 62 -1.44 -14.97 -1.62
N ASP A 63 -1.62 -16.07 -0.90
CA ASP A 63 -0.80 -17.27 -1.03
C ASP A 63 -1.46 -18.18 -2.08
N ASP A 64 -0.88 -18.20 -3.28
CA ASP A 64 -1.36 -18.99 -4.43
C ASP A 64 -1.28 -20.51 -4.13
N ASP A 65 -0.28 -20.96 -3.37
CA ASP A 65 -0.07 -22.39 -3.03
C ASP A 65 -1.10 -22.87 -2.01
N LYS A 66 -1.31 -22.10 -0.95
CA LYS A 66 -2.23 -22.44 0.14
C LYS A 66 -3.66 -21.92 -0.09
N LYS A 67 -3.88 -21.18 -1.18
CA LYS A 67 -5.17 -20.61 -1.61
C LYS A 67 -5.88 -19.80 -0.52
N TYR A 68 -5.15 -18.97 0.20
CA TYR A 68 -5.76 -18.04 1.15
C TYR A 68 -5.15 -16.64 1.04
N GLY A 69 -6.02 -15.64 1.21
CA GLY A 69 -5.63 -14.24 1.35
C GLY A 69 -5.60 -13.82 2.80
N PHE A 70 -4.71 -12.90 3.14
CA PHE A 70 -4.68 -12.27 4.46
C PHE A 70 -4.30 -10.80 4.38
N THR A 71 -4.97 -9.99 5.19
CA THR A 71 -4.68 -8.56 5.30
C THR A 71 -3.34 -8.34 5.99
N VAL A 72 -2.47 -7.59 5.34
CA VAL A 72 -1.12 -7.26 5.79
C VAL A 72 -1.11 -5.94 6.55
N SER A 73 -1.77 -4.92 6.00
CA SER A 73 -1.90 -3.61 6.64
C SER A 73 -3.13 -2.87 6.13
N ILE A 74 -3.67 -1.99 6.96
CA ILE A 74 -4.79 -1.11 6.65
C ILE A 74 -4.38 0.33 6.97
N MET A 75 -4.79 1.28 6.12
CA MET A 75 -4.70 2.71 6.41
C MET A 75 -6.06 3.39 6.24
N LEU A 76 -6.47 4.17 7.24
CA LEU A 76 -7.55 5.14 7.11
C LEU A 76 -6.96 6.54 6.92
N SER A 77 -7.41 7.24 5.89
CA SER A 77 -6.87 8.55 5.53
C SER A 77 -7.93 9.48 4.95
N GLU A 78 -7.93 10.74 5.37
CA GLU A 78 -8.70 11.81 4.72
C GLU A 78 -8.04 12.34 3.42
N ARG A 79 -6.79 11.96 3.17
CA ARG A 79 -6.04 12.38 1.98
C ARG A 79 -5.80 11.20 1.05
N HIS A 80 -6.04 11.43 -0.24
CA HIS A 80 -5.62 10.57 -1.33
C HIS A 80 -4.43 11.23 -2.04
N ASN A 81 -3.22 11.05 -1.50
CA ASN A 81 -1.99 11.53 -2.12
C ASN A 81 -0.87 10.49 -2.00
N SER A 82 0.08 10.55 -2.93
CA SER A 82 1.20 9.60 -2.97
C SER A 82 2.08 9.67 -1.73
N THR A 83 2.29 10.86 -1.16
CA THR A 83 3.13 11.03 0.03
C THR A 83 2.59 10.29 1.25
N SER A 84 1.28 10.30 1.49
CA SER A 84 0.70 9.64 2.67
C SER A 84 0.68 8.13 2.52
N ILE A 85 0.36 7.64 1.30
CA ILE A 85 0.41 6.21 0.99
C ILE A 85 1.87 5.72 1.08
N PHE A 86 2.83 6.51 0.60
CA PHE A 86 4.26 6.20 0.71
C PHE A 86 4.70 6.08 2.16
N PHE A 87 4.29 7.02 3.01
CA PHE A 87 4.62 6.96 4.44
C PHE A 87 4.02 5.72 5.09
N TRP A 88 2.76 5.38 4.80
CA TRP A 88 2.12 4.16 5.31
C TRP A 88 2.86 2.88 4.91
N LEU A 89 3.19 2.71 3.63
CA LEU A 89 3.93 1.53 3.16
C LEU A 89 5.37 1.52 3.69
N SER A 90 6.02 2.68 3.83
CA SER A 90 7.36 2.79 4.41
C SER A 90 7.38 2.39 5.89
N GLU A 91 6.39 2.83 6.67
CA GLU A 91 6.26 2.42 8.08
C GLU A 91 6.02 0.93 8.21
N TRP A 92 5.25 0.34 7.28
CA TRP A 92 5.09 -1.11 7.23
C TRP A 92 6.41 -1.81 6.86
N LEU A 93 7.18 -1.33 5.88
CA LEU A 93 8.51 -1.86 5.55
C LEU A 93 9.51 -1.73 6.73
N ASN A 94 9.43 -0.62 7.47
CA ASN A 94 10.23 -0.38 8.69
C ASN A 94 9.97 -1.42 9.79
N CYS A 95 8.88 -2.19 9.69
CA CYS A 95 8.64 -3.36 10.54
C CYS A 95 9.49 -4.57 10.13
N ASN A 96 10.64 -4.41 9.48
CA ASN A 96 11.53 -5.49 9.04
C ASN A 96 10.80 -6.60 8.27
N VAL A 97 9.97 -6.22 7.31
CA VAL A 97 9.34 -7.14 6.36
C VAL A 97 10.10 -7.09 5.04
N GLN A 98 10.10 -8.18 4.29
CA GLN A 98 10.69 -8.18 2.95
C GLN A 98 9.77 -7.42 1.99
N PRO A 99 10.29 -6.58 1.10
CA PRO A 99 9.47 -5.94 0.08
C PRO A 99 8.86 -7.00 -0.85
N PRO A 100 7.61 -6.81 -1.30
CA PRO A 100 6.99 -7.72 -2.27
C PRO A 100 7.73 -7.70 -3.60
N LYS A 101 7.72 -8.82 -4.32
CA LYS A 101 8.28 -8.90 -5.68
C LYS A 101 7.25 -8.54 -6.75
N ASP A 102 5.98 -8.73 -6.44
CA ASP A 102 4.87 -8.38 -7.31
C ASP A 102 3.87 -7.52 -6.53
N THR A 103 3.37 -6.44 -7.15
CA THR A 103 2.36 -5.58 -6.55
C THR A 103 1.23 -5.31 -7.53
N VAL A 104 0.02 -5.65 -7.12
CA VAL A 104 -1.21 -5.43 -7.88
C VAL A 104 -1.96 -4.27 -7.24
N SER A 105 -2.34 -3.28 -8.02
CA SER A 105 -3.19 -2.18 -7.56
C SER A 105 -4.05 -1.66 -8.70
N ASP A 106 -5.04 -0.85 -8.37
CA ASP A 106 -5.74 -0.05 -9.36
C ASP A 106 -4.79 0.89 -10.11
N THR A 107 -5.21 1.33 -11.30
CA THR A 107 -4.46 2.23 -12.20
C THR A 107 -4.39 3.68 -11.69
N SER A 108 -4.63 3.91 -10.40
CA SER A 108 -4.54 5.25 -9.83
C SER A 108 -3.08 5.73 -9.80
N LEU A 109 -2.87 6.98 -10.25
CA LEU A 109 -1.54 7.57 -10.31
C LEU A 109 -0.86 7.63 -8.93
N ALA A 110 -1.64 7.84 -7.87
CA ALA A 110 -1.13 7.88 -6.51
C ALA A 110 -0.59 6.52 -6.05
N LEU A 111 -1.31 5.42 -6.31
CA LEU A 111 -0.84 4.07 -5.96
C LEU A 111 0.38 3.69 -6.81
N LEU A 112 0.31 3.81 -8.14
CA LEU A 112 1.42 3.46 -9.03
C LEU A 112 2.72 4.22 -8.71
N SER A 113 2.60 5.53 -8.47
CA SER A 113 3.75 6.35 -8.07
C SER A 113 4.33 5.91 -6.74
N THR A 114 3.46 5.54 -5.80
CA THR A 114 3.87 5.11 -4.46
C THR A 114 4.51 3.73 -4.46
N THR A 115 3.92 2.75 -5.13
CA THR A 115 4.45 1.37 -5.20
C THR A 115 5.79 1.35 -5.91
N THR A 116 5.93 2.10 -7.01
CA THR A 116 7.21 2.30 -7.69
C THR A 116 8.25 2.83 -6.69
N ARG A 117 7.93 3.90 -5.96
CA ARG A 117 8.86 4.52 -5.02
C ARG A 117 9.18 3.66 -3.78
N CYS A 118 8.25 2.83 -3.31
CA CYS A 118 8.45 1.99 -2.12
C CYS A 118 9.19 0.69 -2.41
N PHE A 119 8.87 0.04 -3.53
CA PHE A 119 9.27 -1.35 -3.78
C PHE A 119 10.31 -1.49 -4.90
N THR A 120 10.63 -0.41 -5.61
CA THR A 120 11.68 -0.39 -6.63
C THR A 120 12.78 0.60 -6.27
N GLN A 121 13.90 0.54 -6.99
CA GLN A 121 15.00 1.49 -6.89
C GLN A 121 14.70 2.87 -7.50
N TYR A 122 13.52 3.05 -8.14
CA TYR A 122 13.19 4.26 -8.88
C TYR A 122 12.36 5.23 -8.06
N SER A 123 12.74 6.50 -8.07
CA SER A 123 12.02 7.58 -7.38
C SER A 123 10.84 8.15 -8.17
N SER A 124 10.76 7.85 -9.48
CA SER A 124 9.78 8.43 -10.40
C SER A 124 9.10 7.34 -11.22
N LEU A 125 7.76 7.38 -11.23
CA LEU A 125 6.94 6.53 -12.09
C LEU A 125 7.30 6.70 -13.57
N ARG A 126 7.62 7.93 -14.01
CA ARG A 126 7.96 8.22 -15.40
C ARG A 126 9.23 7.45 -15.82
N THR A 127 10.26 7.47 -14.97
CA THR A 127 11.51 6.76 -15.24
C THR A 127 11.26 5.26 -15.30
N TYR A 128 10.61 4.72 -14.27
CA TYR A 128 10.31 3.28 -14.22
C TYR A 128 9.46 2.83 -15.41
N TYR A 129 8.30 3.44 -15.62
CA TYR A 129 7.34 2.98 -16.62
C TYR A 129 7.79 3.29 -18.05
N ILE A 130 8.20 4.54 -18.34
CA ILE A 130 8.49 4.97 -19.73
C ILE A 130 9.91 4.58 -20.15
N GLN A 131 10.91 4.68 -19.27
CA GLN A 131 12.30 4.46 -19.70
C GLN A 131 12.73 3.00 -19.53
N ILE A 132 12.23 2.32 -18.50
CA ILE A 132 12.63 0.95 -18.20
C ILE A 132 11.62 -0.05 -18.76
N CYS A 133 10.36 -0.01 -18.33
CA CYS A 133 9.37 -1.02 -18.74
C CYS A 133 9.11 -1.00 -20.25
N VAL A 134 8.84 0.16 -20.83
CA VAL A 134 8.67 0.29 -22.30
C VAL A 134 9.95 -0.14 -23.05
N GLY A 135 11.12 0.18 -22.50
CA GLY A 135 12.40 -0.22 -23.08
C GLY A 135 12.63 -1.74 -23.09
N ILE A 136 12.04 -2.47 -22.14
CA ILE A 136 12.05 -3.94 -22.11
C ILE A 136 11.07 -4.48 -23.15
N VAL A 137 9.83 -3.97 -23.17
CA VAL A 137 8.77 -4.45 -24.07
C VAL A 137 9.12 -4.23 -25.55
N ILE A 138 9.77 -3.11 -25.89
CA ILE A 138 10.18 -2.82 -27.29
C ILE A 138 11.41 -3.66 -27.71
N LYS A 139 12.15 -4.24 -26.76
CA LYS A 139 13.32 -5.08 -27.04
C LYS A 139 13.00 -6.58 -27.10
N GLU A 140 11.78 -6.98 -26.71
CA GLU A 140 11.20 -8.30 -27.04
C GLU A 140 10.59 -8.29 -28.44
#